data_AF-A0A8C1ZUI6-F1
#
_entry.id   AF-A0A8C1ZUI6-F1
#
_cell.length_a   1.000
_cell.length_b   1.000
_cell.length_c   1.000
_cell.angle_alpha   90.00
_cell.angle_beta   90.00
_cell.angle_gamma   90.00
#
_symmetry.space_group_name_H-M   'P 1'
#
loop_
_entity.id
_entity.type
_entity.pdbx_description
1 polymer ?
#
loop_
_entity_poly.entity_id
_entity_poly.type
_entity_poly.pdbx_seq_one_letter_code
_entity_poly.pdbx_strand_id
1 'polypeptide(L)'
;MFDVLERMSENAPPPGPLVSGQPPWCVCQRCRGMATFVEQKCCGQHPDYCISILPHMEAYILEEGVLRLARRIWNDIRALTDNPEPGQSNRQFRHAAYRQFVVWQYGALGQGHRVVIPSCCVWKIRDRYPDPLQQYRGFIPSRV
;
A
#
# COMPACT_ATOMS: atom_id res chain seq x y z
N MET A 1 -18.15 -3.73 -9.94
CA MET A 1 -17.47 -2.58 -9.31
C MET A 1 -17.51 -2.88 -7.82
N PHE A 2 -16.35 -3.12 -7.18
CA PHE A 2 -16.31 -3.52 -5.76
C PHE A 2 -16.37 -2.25 -4.90
N ASP A 3 -17.54 -1.64 -4.86
CA ASP A 3 -17.85 -0.41 -4.10
C ASP A 3 -18.07 -0.71 -2.62
N VAL A 4 -17.04 -1.23 -1.95
CA VAL A 4 -17.05 -1.41 -0.49
C VAL A 4 -16.72 -0.10 0.22
N LEU A 5 -16.09 0.87 -0.46
CA LEU A 5 -15.62 2.12 0.14
C LEU A 5 -16.63 3.27 0.06
N GLU A 6 -17.54 3.30 -0.92
CA GLU A 6 -18.51 4.41 -1.05
C GLU A 6 -19.59 4.40 0.04
N ARG A 7 -19.85 3.25 0.69
CA ARG A 7 -20.90 3.13 1.71
C ARG A 7 -20.49 3.53 3.14
N MET A 8 -19.26 3.99 3.38
CA MET A 8 -18.79 4.30 4.75
C MET A 8 -18.38 5.76 4.96
N SER A 9 -18.63 6.64 4.00
CA SER A 9 -18.10 8.01 3.97
C SER A 9 -19.10 9.10 4.36
N GLU A 10 -19.81 8.98 5.48
CA GLU A 10 -20.60 10.12 6.02
C GLU A 10 -20.32 10.50 7.47
N ASN A 11 -19.43 9.80 8.19
CA ASN A 11 -19.04 10.23 9.54
C ASN A 11 -17.57 9.91 9.82
N ALA A 12 -16.65 10.70 9.23
CA ALA A 12 -15.26 10.68 9.67
C ALA A 12 -15.20 11.20 11.12
N PRO A 13 -14.78 10.36 12.10
CA PRO A 13 -14.71 10.80 13.48
C PRO A 13 -13.61 11.84 13.65
N PRO A 14 -13.76 12.81 14.56
CA PRO A 14 -12.72 13.78 14.87
C PRO A 14 -11.45 13.04 15.31
N PRO A 15 -10.25 13.58 15.00
CA PRO A 15 -8.99 12.96 15.38
C PRO A 15 -8.95 12.75 16.90
N GLY A 16 -8.94 11.49 17.32
CA GLY A 16 -8.85 11.10 18.72
C GLY A 16 -7.54 11.57 19.37
N PRO A 17 -7.43 11.50 20.72
CA PRO A 17 -6.24 11.94 21.43
C PRO A 17 -4.97 11.27 20.88
N LEU A 18 -3.95 12.09 20.64
CA LEU A 18 -2.67 11.69 20.07
C LEU A 18 -1.99 10.68 21.01
N VAL A 19 -1.96 9.40 20.63
CA VAL A 19 -1.10 8.40 21.27
C VAL A 19 0.35 8.79 20.97
N SER A 20 1.21 8.84 22.00
CA SER A 20 2.61 9.27 21.85
C SER A 20 3.32 8.49 20.73
N GLY A 21 3.94 9.20 19.79
CA GLY A 21 4.60 8.63 18.61
C GLY A 21 3.74 8.51 17.35
N GLN A 22 2.47 8.89 17.37
CA GLN A 22 1.62 8.98 16.17
C GLN A 22 1.87 10.28 15.39
N PRO A 23 1.95 10.22 14.04
CA PRO A 23 1.99 11.44 13.23
C PRO A 23 0.70 12.27 13.40
N PRO A 24 0.77 13.61 13.42
CA PRO A 24 -0.39 14.48 13.66
C PRO A 24 -1.47 14.40 12.57
N TRP A 25 -1.12 13.93 11.38
CA TRP A 25 -2.03 13.71 10.25
C TRP A 25 -2.68 12.31 10.26
N CYS A 26 -2.41 11.50 11.28
CA CYS A 26 -2.98 10.15 11.38
C CYS A 26 -4.34 10.15 12.08
N VAL A 27 -5.36 9.61 11.39
CA VAL A 27 -6.69 9.34 11.97
C VAL A 27 -6.82 7.89 12.45
N CYS A 28 -6.30 6.95 11.66
CA CYS A 28 -6.46 5.51 11.89
C CYS A 28 -5.57 4.91 13.00
N GLN A 29 -4.75 5.73 13.66
CA GLN A 29 -3.80 5.34 14.71
C GLN A 29 -2.75 4.27 14.31
N ARG A 30 -2.50 4.07 13.02
CA ARG A 30 -1.55 3.05 12.50
C ARG A 30 -0.53 3.58 11.51
N CYS A 31 -0.51 4.89 11.26
CA CYS A 31 0.51 5.48 10.37
C CYS A 31 1.83 5.67 11.13
N ARG A 32 2.93 5.63 10.39
CA ARG A 32 4.26 6.05 10.90
C ARG A 32 4.84 7.13 10.00
N GLY A 33 5.94 7.75 10.43
CA GLY A 33 6.65 8.77 9.66
C GLY A 33 6.99 8.29 8.24
N MET A 34 6.93 9.22 7.29
CA MET A 34 7.29 8.98 5.88
C MET A 34 8.34 10.00 5.46
N ALA A 35 9.22 9.59 4.52
CA ALA A 35 10.37 10.40 4.12
C ALA A 35 9.96 11.70 3.41
N THR A 36 8.87 11.68 2.65
CA THR A 36 8.38 12.84 1.89
C THR A 36 7.02 13.29 2.37
N PHE A 37 6.73 14.59 2.24
CA PHE A 37 5.43 15.16 2.60
C PHE A 37 4.27 14.56 1.79
N VAL A 38 4.50 14.29 0.50
CA VAL A 38 3.51 13.65 -0.38
C VAL A 38 3.09 12.27 0.14
N GLU A 39 3.98 11.55 0.80
CA GLU A 39 3.71 10.23 1.39
C GLU A 39 3.07 10.29 2.78
N GLN A 40 2.96 11.47 3.41
CA GLN A 40 2.31 11.67 4.72
C GLN A 40 0.78 11.64 4.60
N LYS A 41 0.25 10.50 4.15
CA LYS A 41 -1.17 10.26 3.89
C LYS A 41 -1.71 9.19 4.81
N CYS A 42 -2.81 9.46 5.49
CA CYS A 42 -3.58 8.47 6.25
C CYS A 42 -4.64 7.79 5.36
N CYS A 43 -5.13 6.62 5.75
CA CYS A 43 -6.27 5.99 5.08
C CYS A 43 -7.61 6.67 5.43
N GLY A 44 -7.62 7.52 6.47
CA GLY A 44 -8.79 8.28 6.91
C GLY A 44 -9.85 7.47 7.67
N GLN A 45 -9.68 6.15 7.79
CA GLN A 45 -10.64 5.27 8.46
C GLN A 45 -10.51 5.33 9.99
N HIS A 46 -11.61 4.99 10.68
CA HIS A 46 -11.60 4.77 12.13
C HIS A 46 -10.53 3.72 12.52
N PRO A 47 -9.89 3.81 13.70
CA PRO A 47 -8.83 2.87 14.11
C PRO A 47 -9.19 1.38 14.00
N ASP A 48 -10.45 1.03 14.26
CA ASP A 48 -10.97 -0.36 14.18
C ASP A 48 -11.25 -0.83 12.75
N TYR A 49 -11.31 0.09 11.80
CA TYR A 49 -11.55 -0.18 10.37
C TYR A 49 -10.41 0.30 9.49
N CYS A 50 -9.22 0.50 10.07
CA CYS A 50 -8.05 0.89 9.30
C CYS A 50 -7.80 -0.12 8.18
N ILE A 51 -7.61 0.36 6.95
CA ILE A 51 -7.41 -0.51 5.79
C ILE A 51 -6.31 -1.55 6.09
N SER A 52 -5.22 -1.16 6.77
CA SER A 52 -4.09 -2.03 7.10
C SER A 52 -4.40 -3.24 8.00
N ILE A 53 -5.57 -3.30 8.63
CA ILE A 53 -6.01 -4.43 9.48
C ILE A 53 -7.18 -5.19 8.89
N LEU A 54 -7.76 -4.74 7.78
CA LEU A 54 -8.83 -5.48 7.12
C LEU A 54 -8.32 -6.84 6.65
N PRO A 55 -9.12 -7.92 6.73
CA PRO A 55 -8.72 -9.24 6.25
C PRO A 55 -8.27 -9.24 4.77
N HIS A 56 -8.84 -8.35 3.96
CA HIS A 56 -8.47 -8.16 2.56
C HIS A 56 -7.01 -7.71 2.37
N MET A 57 -6.40 -7.00 3.32
CA MET A 57 -4.97 -6.70 3.24
C MET A 57 -4.15 -7.97 3.28
N GLU A 58 -4.47 -8.90 4.18
CA GLU A 58 -3.76 -10.17 4.27
C GLU A 58 -3.97 -10.98 2.97
N ALA A 59 -5.25 -11.19 2.62
CA ALA A 59 -5.63 -12.04 1.49
C ALA A 59 -5.15 -11.53 0.13
N TYR A 60 -5.15 -10.21 -0.11
CA TYR A 60 -4.88 -9.66 -1.45
C TYR A 60 -3.49 -9.03 -1.59
N ILE A 61 -2.92 -8.52 -0.50
CA ILE A 61 -1.75 -7.63 -0.55
C ILE A 61 -0.52 -8.25 0.12
N LEU A 62 -0.68 -9.16 1.07
CA LEU A 62 0.43 -9.74 1.86
C LEU A 62 0.63 -11.25 1.64
N GLU A 63 -0.29 -11.91 0.92
CA GLU A 63 -0.18 -13.31 0.58
C GLU A 63 0.78 -13.52 -0.61
N GLU A 64 1.87 -14.25 -0.41
CA GLU A 64 2.93 -14.38 -1.43
C GLU A 64 2.44 -15.05 -2.70
N GLY A 65 1.60 -16.08 -2.58
CA GLY A 65 1.04 -16.79 -3.75
C GLY A 65 0.24 -15.85 -4.65
N VAL A 66 -0.56 -14.98 -4.03
CA VAL A 66 -1.35 -13.95 -4.74
C VAL A 66 -0.44 -12.94 -5.41
N LEU A 67 0.61 -12.45 -4.74
CA LEU A 67 1.54 -11.50 -5.32
C LEU A 67 2.39 -12.09 -6.46
N ARG A 68 2.78 -13.37 -6.37
CA ARG A 68 3.48 -14.09 -7.45
C ARG A 68 2.57 -14.22 -8.67
N LEU A 69 1.32 -14.66 -8.47
CA LEU A 69 0.35 -14.78 -9.54
C LEU A 69 0.07 -13.43 -10.20
N ALA A 70 -0.20 -12.40 -9.41
CA ALA A 70 -0.44 -11.05 -9.92
C ALA A 70 0.74 -10.58 -10.77
N ARG A 71 1.98 -10.77 -10.30
CA ARG A 71 3.16 -10.38 -11.05
C ARG A 71 3.30 -11.10 -12.38
N ARG A 72 3.08 -12.42 -12.41
CA ARG A 72 3.12 -13.21 -13.65
C ARG A 72 2.13 -12.66 -14.67
N ILE A 73 0.87 -12.46 -14.26
CA ILE A 73 -0.16 -11.85 -15.11
C ILE A 73 0.30 -10.49 -15.65
N TRP A 74 0.87 -9.61 -14.80
CA TRP A 74 1.35 -8.30 -15.23
C TRP A 74 2.56 -8.36 -16.18
N ASN A 75 3.43 -9.35 -16.01
CA ASN A 75 4.60 -9.55 -16.86
C ASN A 75 4.18 -10.09 -18.23
N ASP A 76 3.25 -11.05 -18.25
CA ASP A 76 2.67 -11.62 -19.48
C ASP A 76 1.98 -10.52 -20.31
N ILE A 77 1.15 -9.68 -19.69
CA ILE A 77 0.49 -8.54 -20.36
C ILE A 77 1.51 -7.57 -20.97
N ARG A 78 2.71 -7.45 -20.38
CA ARG A 78 3.77 -6.54 -20.83
C ARG A 78 4.83 -7.21 -21.70
N ALA A 79 4.67 -8.49 -22.02
CA ALA A 79 5.68 -9.31 -22.70
C ALA A 79 7.08 -9.20 -22.03
N LEU A 80 7.11 -9.18 -20.70
CA LEU A 80 8.35 -9.16 -19.92
C LEU A 80 8.68 -10.57 -19.43
N THR A 81 9.92 -11.00 -19.60
CA THR A 81 10.39 -12.27 -19.03
C THR A 81 10.42 -12.18 -17.50
N ASP A 82 9.73 -13.09 -16.82
CA ASP A 82 9.78 -13.19 -15.36
C ASP A 82 11.08 -13.88 -14.94
N ASN A 83 12.14 -13.09 -14.74
CA ASN A 83 13.41 -13.54 -14.19
C ASN A 83 13.49 -13.15 -12.71
N PRO A 84 13.03 -14.00 -11.77
CA PRO A 84 13.19 -13.73 -10.35
C PRO A 84 14.67 -13.78 -10.00
N GLU A 85 15.28 -12.63 -9.74
CA GLU A 85 16.65 -12.59 -9.21
C GLU A 85 16.73 -13.30 -7.84
N PRO A 86 17.65 -14.26 -7.65
CA PRO A 86 17.89 -14.90 -6.37
C PRO A 86 18.19 -13.85 -5.30
N GLY A 87 17.48 -13.89 -4.16
CA GLY A 87 17.72 -12.99 -3.03
C GLY A 87 17.03 -11.61 -3.07
N GLN A 88 16.33 -11.23 -4.16
CA GLN A 88 15.56 -9.95 -4.24
C GLN A 88 14.04 -10.11 -4.01
N SER A 89 13.60 -11.23 -3.42
CA SER A 89 12.17 -11.56 -3.26
C SER A 89 11.34 -10.45 -2.59
N ASN A 90 11.84 -9.86 -1.50
CA ASN A 90 11.09 -8.85 -0.73
C ASN A 90 10.88 -7.55 -1.50
N ARG A 91 11.91 -7.03 -2.18
CA ARG A 91 11.77 -5.81 -2.98
C ARG A 91 10.70 -6.00 -4.06
N GLN A 92 10.80 -7.13 -4.74
CA GLN A 92 9.86 -7.58 -5.73
C GLN A 92 8.42 -7.72 -5.17
N PHE A 93 8.26 -8.33 -3.99
CA PHE A 93 6.97 -8.43 -3.30
C PHE A 93 6.40 -7.06 -2.92
N ARG A 94 7.21 -6.15 -2.37
CA ARG A 94 6.78 -4.77 -2.08
C ARG A 94 6.22 -4.10 -3.34
N HIS A 95 6.94 -4.17 -4.45
CA HIS A 95 6.50 -3.57 -5.70
C HIS A 95 5.19 -4.19 -6.23
N ALA A 96 5.04 -5.52 -6.13
CA ALA A 96 3.80 -6.19 -6.49
C ALA A 96 2.64 -5.76 -5.57
N ALA A 97 2.86 -5.75 -4.25
CA ALA A 97 1.88 -5.34 -3.25
C ALA A 97 1.43 -3.90 -3.43
N TYR A 98 2.34 -2.96 -3.71
CA TYR A 98 1.98 -1.57 -3.97
C TYR A 98 1.08 -1.44 -5.20
N ARG A 99 1.41 -2.12 -6.30
CA ARG A 99 0.57 -2.10 -7.50
C ARG A 99 -0.78 -2.76 -7.27
N GLN A 100 -0.79 -3.91 -6.60
CA GLN A 100 -2.01 -4.65 -6.29
C GLN A 100 -2.94 -3.84 -5.38
N PHE A 101 -2.39 -3.14 -4.38
CA PHE A 101 -3.16 -2.26 -3.50
C PHE A 101 -3.84 -1.14 -4.30
N VAL A 102 -3.10 -0.52 -5.22
CA VAL A 102 -3.66 0.55 -6.07
C VAL A 102 -4.81 0.02 -6.92
N VAL A 103 -4.66 -1.17 -7.51
CA VAL A 103 -5.72 -1.79 -8.32
C VAL A 103 -6.93 -2.18 -7.47
N TRP A 104 -6.70 -2.69 -6.26
CA TRP A 104 -7.77 -3.06 -5.34
C TRP A 104 -8.58 -1.85 -4.88
N GLN A 105 -7.92 -0.73 -4.56
CA GLN A 105 -8.58 0.44 -3.96
C GLN A 105 -9.10 1.44 -5.00
N TYR A 106 -8.42 1.57 -6.13
CA TYR A 106 -8.69 2.63 -7.12
C TYR A 106 -8.96 2.08 -8.53
N GLY A 107 -8.96 0.77 -8.72
CA GLY A 107 -9.06 0.16 -10.03
C GLY A 107 -7.82 0.40 -10.91
N ALA A 108 -7.97 0.16 -12.21
CA ALA A 108 -6.91 0.39 -13.18
C ALA A 108 -6.79 1.88 -13.52
N LEU A 109 -5.70 2.52 -13.07
CA LEU A 109 -5.48 3.97 -13.26
C LEU A 109 -4.93 4.37 -14.65
N GLY A 110 -4.56 3.42 -15.50
CA GLY A 110 -3.89 3.72 -16.78
C GLY A 110 -2.42 4.12 -16.64
N GLN A 111 -1.79 4.53 -17.74
CA GLN A 111 -0.38 4.91 -17.78
C GLN A 111 -0.19 6.35 -17.28
N GLY A 112 0.88 6.59 -16.51
CA GLY A 112 1.25 7.93 -16.03
C GLY A 112 0.49 8.38 -14.77
N HIS A 113 -0.70 7.85 -14.51
CA HIS A 113 -1.47 8.20 -13.31
C HIS A 113 -1.04 7.37 -12.10
N ARG A 114 -0.46 8.04 -11.09
CA ARG A 114 0.04 7.41 -9.87
C ARG A 114 -0.61 8.03 -8.65
N VAL A 115 -0.98 7.18 -7.69
CA VAL A 115 -1.59 7.59 -6.43
C VAL A 115 -0.70 7.17 -5.26
N VAL A 116 -0.72 8.00 -4.21
CA VAL A 116 -0.03 7.71 -2.95
C VAL A 116 -0.85 6.72 -2.14
N ILE A 117 -0.20 5.63 -1.75
CA ILE A 117 -0.72 4.62 -0.82
C ILE A 117 -0.59 5.18 0.62
N PRO A 118 -1.63 5.03 1.47
CA PRO A 118 -1.56 5.47 2.85
C PRO A 118 -0.41 4.85 3.64
N SER A 119 0.19 5.64 4.55
CA SER A 119 1.32 5.24 5.39
C SER A 119 1.05 3.96 6.19
N CYS A 120 -0.14 3.81 6.79
CA CYS A 120 -0.52 2.58 7.50
C CYS A 120 -0.40 1.31 6.63
N CYS A 121 -0.78 1.40 5.36
CA CYS A 121 -0.71 0.28 4.42
C CYS A 121 0.72 0.07 3.91
N VAL A 122 1.45 1.15 3.61
CA VAL A 122 2.86 1.08 3.19
C VAL A 122 3.72 0.42 4.27
N TRP A 123 3.57 0.83 5.53
CA TRP A 123 4.32 0.24 6.64
C TRP A 123 3.94 -1.22 6.88
N LYS A 124 2.66 -1.59 6.80
CA LYS A 124 2.24 -3.00 6.87
C LYS A 124 2.92 -3.86 5.79
N ILE A 125 3.04 -3.35 4.56
CA ILE A 125 3.75 -4.04 3.47
C ILE A 125 5.27 -4.11 3.74
N ARG A 126 5.87 -3.03 4.23
CA ARG A 126 7.31 -2.98 4.55
C ARG A 126 7.68 -3.89 5.72
N ASP A 127 6.81 -4.02 6.72
CA ASP A 127 6.99 -4.93 7.85
C ASP A 127 6.94 -6.40 7.38
N ARG A 128 6.05 -6.72 6.43
CA ARG A 128 5.94 -8.07 5.85
C ARG A 128 7.12 -8.41 4.94
N TYR A 129 7.58 -7.44 4.15
CA TYR A 129 8.65 -7.61 3.17
C TYR A 129 9.77 -6.59 3.41
N PRO A 130 10.54 -6.73 4.51
CA PRO A 130 11.52 -5.73 4.91
C PRO A 130 12.65 -5.60 3.90
N ASP A 131 13.21 -4.40 3.83
CA ASP A 131 14.52 -4.15 3.26
C ASP A 131 15.57 -4.26 4.38
N PRO A 132 16.62 -5.10 4.25
CA PRO A 132 17.61 -5.29 5.32
C PRO A 132 18.31 -3.99 5.73
N LEU A 133 18.47 -3.05 4.80
CA LEU A 133 19.09 -1.74 5.06
C LEU A 133 18.05 -0.65 5.36
N GLN A 134 16.76 -1.00 5.36
CA GLN A 134 15.63 -0.07 5.50
C GLN A 134 15.64 1.08 4.48
N GLN A 135 16.26 0.87 3.31
CA GLN A 135 16.37 1.89 2.26
C GLN A 135 15.20 1.77 1.28
N TYR A 136 14.26 2.70 1.38
CA TYR A 136 13.09 2.76 0.49
C TYR A 136 13.15 4.01 -0.38
N ARG A 137 13.07 3.86 -1.72
CA ARG A 137 13.09 4.98 -2.68
C ARG A 137 11.89 5.94 -2.60
N GLY A 138 10.82 5.56 -1.89
CA GLY A 138 9.61 6.37 -1.75
C GLY A 138 8.78 6.50 -3.03
N PHE A 139 7.78 7.39 -2.99
CA PHE A 139 6.86 7.68 -4.10
C PHE A 139 7.52 8.54 -5.18
N ILE A 140 7.34 8.16 -6.45
CA ILE A 140 7.82 8.89 -7.61
C ILE A 140 6.62 9.25 -8.49
N PRO A 141 6.29 10.54 -8.69
CA PRO A 141 5.04 10.97 -9.33
C PRO A 141 4.94 10.60 -10.82
N SER A 142 6.05 10.59 -11.55
CA SER A 142 6.13 10.11 -12.94
C SER A 142 7.41 9.33 -13.18
N ARG A 143 7.40 8.38 -14.12
CA ARG A 143 8.67 7.94 -14.72
C ARG A 143 9.05 9.03 -15.71
N VAL A 144 10.08 9.81 -15.37
CA VAL A 144 10.82 10.59 -16.36
C VAL A 144 11.46 9.61 -17.35
#